data_AF-D5MT07-F1
#
_entry.id   AF-D5MT07-F1
#
_cell.length_a   1.000
_cell.length_b   1.000
_cell.length_c   1.000
_cell.angle_alpha   90.00
_cell.angle_beta   90.00
_cell.angle_gamma   90.00
#
_symmetry.space_group_name_H-M   'P 1'
#
loop_
_entity.id
_entity.type
_entity.pdbx_description
1 polymer ?
#
loop_
_entity_poly.entity_id
_entity_poly.type
_entity_poly.pdbx_seq_one_letter_code
_entity_poly.pdbx_strand_id
1 'polypeptide(L)'
;MQPHFNKLSPDEQKAFRLYKANTPIAGGHFFADFVNESLRDGRALPDDVNRDASFLDSIIDKAKLDEPTTLYRATVDHFVVPYVSDRVLIYPAYMSTTDELVGIERHFSGSLKDIPAALLQIECPKGAVALDLETNAAFGGHEREYLLPRGARFLIHGVEEITDTQMMNERMTPFYAKNYSALKIYRLQYEGRV
;
A
#
# COMPACT_ATOMS: atom_id res chain seq x y z
N MET A 1 8.64 8.02 -15.21
CA MET A 1 9.02 9.36 -14.75
C MET A 1 8.06 9.79 -13.67
N GLN A 2 8.59 10.13 -12.50
CA GLN A 2 7.81 10.61 -11.37
C GLN A 2 7.44 12.10 -11.53
N PRO A 3 6.22 12.54 -11.16
CA PRO A 3 5.89 13.95 -11.13
C PRO A 3 6.66 14.63 -9.98
N HIS A 4 7.35 15.72 -10.28
CA HIS A 4 7.97 16.52 -9.22
C HIS A 4 6.88 17.27 -8.45
N PHE A 5 6.87 17.18 -7.11
CA PHE A 5 5.84 17.77 -6.25
C PHE A 5 5.56 19.26 -6.57
N ASN A 6 6.61 20.08 -6.70
CA ASN A 6 6.48 21.51 -7.03
C ASN A 6 5.87 21.82 -8.41
N LYS A 7 5.69 20.82 -9.28
CA LYS A 7 5.02 20.96 -10.59
C LYS A 7 3.55 20.52 -10.55
N LEU A 8 3.08 19.98 -9.43
CA LEU A 8 1.68 19.64 -9.22
C LEU A 8 0.83 20.91 -9.04
N SER A 9 -0.44 20.84 -9.44
CA SER A 9 -1.41 21.90 -9.14
C SER A 9 -1.62 22.07 -7.63
N PRO A 10 -2.12 23.23 -7.15
CA PRO A 10 -2.38 23.44 -5.72
C PRO A 10 -3.26 22.36 -5.08
N ASP A 11 -4.28 21.88 -5.79
CA ASP A 11 -5.19 20.83 -5.32
C ASP A 11 -4.52 19.45 -5.27
N GLU A 12 -3.69 19.12 -6.26
CA GLU A 12 -2.88 17.89 -6.25
C GLU A 12 -1.86 17.91 -5.11
N GLN A 13 -1.17 19.04 -4.90
CA GLN A 13 -0.27 19.18 -3.76
C GLN A 13 -1.00 19.03 -2.42
N LYS A 14 -2.23 19.55 -2.31
CA LYS A 14 -3.08 19.37 -1.13
C LYS A 14 -3.40 17.89 -0.93
N ALA A 15 -3.91 17.20 -1.95
CA ALA A 15 -4.27 15.78 -1.87
C ALA A 15 -3.07 14.89 -1.51
N PHE A 16 -1.91 15.14 -2.12
CA PHE A 16 -0.65 14.47 -1.79
C PHE A 16 -0.32 14.63 -0.30
N ARG A 17 -0.35 15.86 0.22
CA ARG A 17 -0.04 16.16 1.63
C ARG A 17 -1.04 15.50 2.58
N LEU A 18 -2.33 15.55 2.27
CA LEU A 18 -3.37 14.91 3.06
C LEU A 18 -3.09 13.41 3.21
N TYR A 19 -2.74 12.75 2.11
CA TYR A 19 -2.47 11.32 2.12
C TYR A 19 -1.14 10.98 2.81
N LYS A 20 -0.01 11.57 2.39
CA LYS A 20 1.33 11.24 2.95
C LYS A 20 1.45 11.57 4.43
N ALA A 21 0.96 12.74 4.86
CA ALA A 21 0.97 13.10 6.28
C ALA A 21 -0.16 12.46 7.08
N ASN A 22 -1.02 11.67 6.40
CA ASN A 22 -2.27 11.14 6.94
C ASN A 22 -3.05 12.20 7.72
N THR A 23 -3.23 13.40 7.17
CA THR A 23 -3.70 14.57 7.94
C THR A 23 -5.12 14.37 8.49
N PRO A 24 -5.44 14.82 9.72
CA PRO A 24 -6.81 14.81 10.23
C PRO A 24 -7.78 15.59 9.33
N ILE A 25 -8.98 15.04 9.13
CA ILE A 25 -10.09 15.65 8.40
C ILE A 25 -11.30 15.87 9.32
N ALA A 26 -12.36 16.47 8.77
CA ALA A 26 -13.61 16.66 9.48
C ALA A 26 -14.12 15.32 10.05
N GLY A 27 -14.63 15.36 11.29
CA GLY A 27 -15.05 14.17 12.02
C GLY A 27 -13.93 13.46 12.81
N GLY A 28 -12.70 13.98 12.79
CA GLY A 28 -11.60 13.44 13.60
C GLY A 28 -10.92 12.20 13.03
N HIS A 29 -11.26 11.83 11.79
CA HIS A 29 -10.58 10.76 11.07
C HIS A 29 -9.27 11.25 10.44
N PHE A 30 -8.34 10.34 10.17
CA PHE A 30 -7.13 10.62 9.42
C PHE A 30 -7.35 10.26 7.94
N PHE A 31 -6.90 11.10 7.01
CA PHE A 31 -7.32 11.04 5.60
C PHE A 31 -7.02 9.69 4.92
N ALA A 32 -5.77 9.21 4.97
CA ALA A 32 -5.37 7.99 4.29
C ALA A 32 -6.06 6.76 4.89
N ASP A 33 -6.19 6.71 6.22
CA ASP A 33 -6.90 5.64 6.91
C ASP A 33 -8.37 5.60 6.52
N PHE A 34 -9.06 6.75 6.61
CA PHE A 34 -10.48 6.87 6.29
C PHE A 34 -10.78 6.50 4.83
N VAL A 35 -9.98 7.00 3.89
CA VAL A 35 -10.15 6.70 2.46
C VAL A 35 -9.96 5.22 2.21
N ASN A 36 -8.86 4.63 2.70
CA ASN A 36 -8.56 3.23 2.43
C ASN A 36 -9.52 2.26 3.13
N GLU A 37 -9.97 2.59 4.34
CA GLU A 37 -11.00 1.82 5.05
C GLU A 37 -12.33 1.87 4.31
N SER A 38 -12.79 3.07 3.94
CA SER A 38 -14.04 3.24 3.20
C SER A 38 -14.03 2.49 1.86
N LEU A 39 -12.92 2.56 1.12
CA LEU A 39 -12.78 1.84 -0.16
C LEU A 39 -12.77 0.32 0.03
N ARG A 40 -12.09 -0.19 1.07
CA ARG A 40 -12.10 -1.62 1.41
C ARG A 40 -13.49 -2.13 1.77
N ASP A 41 -14.26 -1.31 2.49
CA ASP A 41 -15.62 -1.63 2.92
C ASP A 41 -16.68 -1.39 1.83
N GLY A 42 -16.29 -0.88 0.66
CA GLY A 42 -17.23 -0.48 -0.40
C GLY A 42 -18.13 0.71 0.00
N ARG A 43 -17.72 1.51 0.98
CA ARG A 43 -18.44 2.71 1.42
C ARG A 43 -18.16 3.88 0.49
N ALA A 44 -19.21 4.66 0.21
CA ALA A 44 -19.06 5.91 -0.52
C ALA A 44 -18.24 6.92 0.30
N LEU A 45 -17.31 7.61 -0.36
CA LEU A 45 -16.56 8.72 0.23
C LEU A 45 -17.44 9.99 0.21
N PRO A 46 -17.38 10.85 1.25
CA PRO A 46 -17.92 12.21 1.20
C PRO A 46 -17.37 12.99 0.01
N ASP A 47 -18.15 13.92 -0.55
CA ASP A 47 -17.80 14.61 -1.81
C ASP A 47 -16.45 15.32 -1.78
N ASP A 48 -16.11 15.97 -0.67
CA ASP A 48 -14.83 16.67 -0.49
C ASP A 48 -13.65 15.70 -0.41
N VAL A 49 -13.80 14.60 0.34
CA VAL A 49 -12.81 13.52 0.43
C VAL A 49 -12.65 12.81 -0.91
N ASN A 50 -13.74 12.54 -1.61
CA ASN A 50 -13.72 11.90 -2.92
C ASN A 50 -13.04 12.79 -3.96
N ARG A 51 -13.28 14.11 -3.91
CA ARG A 51 -12.57 15.08 -4.76
C ARG A 51 -11.07 15.06 -4.48
N ASP A 52 -10.65 15.12 -3.22
CA ASP A 52 -9.22 15.04 -2.86
C ASP A 52 -8.60 13.69 -3.27
N ALA A 53 -9.32 12.58 -3.11
CA ALA A 53 -8.89 11.27 -3.61
C ALA A 53 -8.77 11.24 -5.15
N SER A 54 -9.64 11.92 -5.88
CA SER A 54 -9.54 12.01 -7.36
C SER A 54 -8.32 12.81 -7.83
N PHE A 55 -7.89 13.81 -7.07
CA PHE A 55 -6.63 14.50 -7.35
C PHE A 55 -5.44 13.59 -7.08
N LEU A 56 -5.51 12.74 -6.05
CA LEU A 56 -4.49 11.72 -5.80
C LEU A 56 -4.40 10.70 -6.94
N ASP A 57 -5.52 10.22 -7.46
CA ASP A 57 -5.58 9.39 -8.68
C ASP A 57 -4.87 10.07 -9.86
N SER A 58 -5.16 11.36 -10.12
CA SER A 58 -4.53 12.14 -11.19
C SER A 58 -3.00 12.22 -11.06
N ILE A 59 -2.48 12.33 -9.84
CA ILE A 59 -1.04 12.35 -9.59
C ILE A 59 -0.43 10.98 -9.88
N ILE A 60 -1.08 9.93 -9.37
CA ILE A 60 -0.64 8.53 -9.55
C ILE A 60 -0.61 8.18 -11.04
N ASP A 61 -1.62 8.54 -11.83
CA ASP A 61 -1.68 8.22 -13.26
C ASP A 61 -0.54 8.84 -14.08
N LYS A 62 0.00 9.97 -13.61
CA LYS A 62 1.18 10.65 -14.19
C LYS A 62 2.50 10.00 -13.76
N ALA A 63 2.49 9.23 -12.68
CA ALA A 63 3.66 8.61 -12.08
C ALA A 63 3.92 7.22 -12.66
N LYS A 64 5.14 7.02 -13.16
CA LYS A 64 5.57 5.75 -13.78
C LYS A 64 6.94 5.36 -13.26
N LEU A 65 7.12 4.08 -12.93
CA LEU A 65 8.43 3.51 -12.63
C LEU A 65 9.34 3.56 -13.87
N ASP A 66 10.58 3.99 -13.70
CA ASP A 66 11.54 4.16 -14.80
C ASP A 66 12.28 2.85 -15.14
N GLU A 67 12.24 1.88 -14.23
CA GLU A 67 12.80 0.54 -14.34
C GLU A 67 11.88 -0.49 -13.68
N PRO A 68 12.09 -1.80 -13.90
CA PRO A 68 11.41 -2.82 -13.13
C PRO A 68 11.78 -2.71 -11.65
N THR A 69 10.80 -2.79 -10.76
CA THR A 69 10.99 -2.62 -9.32
C THR A 69 10.15 -3.64 -8.56
N THR A 70 10.72 -4.24 -7.51
CA THR A 70 9.94 -5.05 -6.56
C THR A 70 9.49 -4.16 -5.42
N LEU A 71 8.18 -4.05 -5.24
CA LEU A 71 7.57 -3.34 -4.12
C LEU A 71 7.09 -4.34 -3.07
N TYR A 72 7.14 -3.93 -1.81
CA TYR A 72 6.80 -4.76 -0.67
C TYR A 72 5.75 -4.10 0.21
N ARG A 73 4.88 -4.91 0.78
CA ARG A 73 3.92 -4.48 1.80
C ARG A 73 3.73 -5.55 2.87
N ALA A 74 3.96 -5.17 4.12
CA ALA A 74 3.54 -5.95 5.28
C ALA A 74 2.15 -5.48 5.74
N THR A 75 1.27 -6.44 5.99
CA THR A 75 -0.11 -6.21 6.43
C THR A 75 -0.67 -7.48 7.11
N VAL A 76 -1.99 -7.55 7.30
CA VAL A 76 -2.68 -8.76 7.74
C VAL A 76 -3.48 -9.37 6.59
N ASP A 77 -3.54 -10.70 6.54
CA ASP A 77 -4.16 -11.44 5.45
C ASP A 77 -5.66 -11.12 5.29
N HIS A 78 -6.32 -10.76 6.40
CA HIS A 78 -7.71 -10.32 6.40
C HIS A 78 -7.96 -9.13 5.47
N PHE A 79 -6.98 -8.26 5.23
CA PHE A 79 -7.11 -7.16 4.27
C PHE A 79 -6.80 -7.54 2.83
N VAL A 80 -6.35 -8.77 2.57
CA VAL A 80 -5.93 -9.25 1.25
C VAL A 80 -6.93 -10.28 0.73
N VAL A 81 -7.20 -11.32 1.51
CA VAL A 81 -7.99 -12.50 1.10
C VAL A 81 -9.39 -12.17 0.55
N PRO A 82 -10.14 -11.16 1.05
CA PRO A 82 -11.49 -10.89 0.53
C PRO A 82 -11.49 -10.40 -0.93
N TYR A 83 -10.34 -9.96 -1.43
CA TYR A 83 -10.16 -9.37 -2.75
C TYR A 83 -9.45 -10.30 -3.74
N VAL A 84 -9.23 -11.56 -3.34
CA VAL A 84 -8.61 -12.59 -4.17
C VAL A 84 -9.69 -13.47 -4.81
N SER A 85 -9.69 -13.56 -6.14
CA SER A 85 -10.50 -14.51 -6.91
C SER A 85 -9.67 -15.08 -8.06
N ASP A 86 -9.70 -16.39 -8.27
CA ASP A 86 -9.05 -17.07 -9.40
C ASP A 86 -7.59 -16.66 -9.63
N ARG A 87 -6.80 -16.62 -8.55
CA ARG A 87 -5.39 -16.16 -8.53
C ARG A 87 -5.18 -14.70 -8.94
N VAL A 88 -6.22 -13.88 -8.86
CA VAL A 88 -6.13 -12.44 -9.09
C VAL A 88 -6.48 -11.72 -7.80
N LEU A 89 -5.66 -10.75 -7.40
CA LEU A 89 -5.99 -9.78 -6.37
C LEU A 89 -6.43 -8.48 -7.03
N ILE A 90 -7.63 -7.98 -6.73
CA ILE A 90 -8.07 -6.63 -7.13
C ILE A 90 -8.23 -5.80 -5.86
N TYR A 91 -7.21 -5.03 -5.51
CA TYR A 91 -7.17 -4.30 -4.25
C TYR A 91 -7.96 -2.97 -4.37
N PRO A 92 -9.07 -2.79 -3.63
CA PRO A 92 -10.00 -1.67 -3.87
C PRO A 92 -9.49 -0.32 -3.34
N ALA A 93 -8.56 -0.33 -2.39
CA ALA A 93 -7.99 0.87 -1.77
C ALA A 93 -6.62 1.21 -2.37
N TYR A 94 -6.06 2.36 -2.00
CA TYR A 94 -4.66 2.63 -2.32
C TYR A 94 -3.76 1.69 -1.53
N MET A 95 -2.64 1.28 -2.13
CA MET A 95 -1.69 0.38 -1.48
C MET A 95 -0.35 1.08 -1.31
N SER A 96 -0.08 1.50 -0.07
CA SER A 96 1.25 1.97 0.35
C SER A 96 2.21 0.78 0.40
N THR A 97 3.37 0.97 -0.21
CA THR A 97 4.41 -0.04 -0.40
C THR A 97 5.79 0.60 -0.24
N THR A 98 6.83 -0.19 -0.14
CA THR A 98 8.23 0.27 -0.16
C THR A 98 9.04 -0.60 -1.10
N ASP A 99 10.10 -0.07 -1.72
CA ASP A 99 11.07 -0.89 -2.47
C ASP A 99 12.18 -1.47 -1.57
N GLU A 100 12.12 -1.23 -0.26
CA GLU A 100 13.03 -1.80 0.73
C GLU A 100 12.40 -2.94 1.52
N LEU A 101 13.00 -4.14 1.40
CA LEU A 101 12.61 -5.28 2.24
C LEU A 101 13.13 -5.12 3.68
N VAL A 102 14.23 -4.40 3.88
CA VAL A 102 14.84 -4.19 5.20
C VAL A 102 13.97 -3.22 6.00
N GLY A 103 13.62 -3.57 7.24
CA GLY A 103 12.76 -2.72 8.08
C GLY A 103 11.26 -2.96 7.89
N ILE A 104 10.87 -3.79 6.92
CA ILE A 104 9.45 -4.06 6.63
C ILE A 104 8.73 -4.70 7.82
N GLU A 105 9.47 -5.37 8.71
CA GLU A 105 8.92 -6.01 9.89
C GLU A 105 8.16 -5.01 10.78
N ARG A 106 8.56 -3.73 10.76
CA ARG A 106 7.93 -2.66 11.55
C ARG A 106 6.50 -2.38 11.14
N HIS A 107 6.12 -2.74 9.91
CA HIS A 107 4.78 -2.57 9.38
C HIS A 107 3.83 -3.72 9.77
N PHE A 108 4.33 -4.76 10.46
CA PHE A 108 3.49 -5.74 11.17
C PHE A 108 3.06 -5.25 12.56
N SER A 109 3.07 -3.94 12.80
CA SER A 109 2.59 -3.31 14.04
C SER A 109 1.05 -3.21 14.04
N GLY A 110 0.37 -4.35 14.03
CA GLY A 110 -1.09 -4.42 14.18
C GLY A 110 -1.52 -4.63 15.63
N SER A 111 -2.69 -4.11 16.00
CA SER A 111 -3.38 -4.47 17.26
C SER A 111 -4.09 -5.84 17.18
N LEU A 112 -4.29 -6.35 15.97
CA LEU A 112 -4.91 -7.65 15.72
C LEU A 112 -3.96 -8.78 16.13
N LYS A 113 -4.51 -9.77 16.83
CA LYS A 113 -3.77 -10.94 17.33
C LYS A 113 -4.37 -12.23 16.79
N ASP A 114 -3.55 -13.28 16.73
CA ASP A 114 -3.96 -14.65 16.41
C ASP A 114 -4.63 -14.78 15.04
N ILE A 115 -4.24 -13.92 14.09
CA ILE A 115 -4.63 -14.00 12.69
C ILE A 115 -3.38 -14.13 11.78
N PRO A 116 -3.53 -14.58 10.53
CA PRO A 116 -2.39 -14.60 9.60
C PRO A 116 -1.93 -13.18 9.22
N ALA A 117 -0.63 -12.94 9.31
CA ALA A 117 0.02 -11.79 8.66
C ALA A 117 0.17 -12.05 7.15
N ALA A 118 0.34 -10.99 6.37
CA ALA A 118 0.62 -11.07 4.95
C ALA A 118 1.80 -10.18 4.56
N LEU A 119 2.76 -10.75 3.83
CA LEU A 119 3.80 -10.02 3.11
C LEU A 119 3.50 -10.11 1.61
N LEU A 120 3.25 -8.98 0.97
CA LEU A 120 3.10 -8.89 -0.47
C LEU A 120 4.45 -8.55 -1.09
N GLN A 121 4.91 -9.39 -2.01
CA GLN A 121 6.09 -9.15 -2.86
C GLN A 121 5.58 -8.91 -4.27
N ILE A 122 5.68 -7.67 -4.74
CA ILE A 122 4.98 -7.18 -5.94
C ILE A 122 6.02 -6.84 -7.00
N GLU A 123 6.07 -7.65 -8.05
CA GLU A 123 6.86 -7.36 -9.24
C GLU A 123 6.13 -6.32 -10.10
N CYS A 124 6.71 -5.12 -10.18
CA CYS A 124 6.20 -4.04 -11.02
C CYS A 124 7.10 -3.90 -12.26
N PRO A 125 6.56 -4.07 -13.48
CA PRO A 125 7.35 -3.85 -14.68
C PRO A 125 7.71 -2.36 -14.86
N LYS A 126 8.72 -2.09 -15.68
CA LYS A 126 9.02 -0.72 -16.13
C LYS A 126 7.75 -0.07 -16.71
N GLY A 127 7.49 1.17 -16.33
CA GLY A 127 6.29 1.89 -16.74
C GLY A 127 5.03 1.54 -15.96
N ALA A 128 5.11 0.67 -14.94
CA ALA A 128 4.03 0.49 -13.99
C ALA A 128 3.67 1.81 -13.29
N VAL A 129 2.39 1.97 -12.97
CA VAL A 129 1.87 3.13 -12.26
C VAL A 129 2.16 2.97 -10.77
N ALA A 130 3.03 3.84 -10.26
CA ALA A 130 3.35 3.92 -8.83
C ALA A 130 3.87 5.34 -8.55
N LEU A 131 3.24 6.01 -7.57
CA LEU A 131 3.66 7.34 -7.13
C LEU A 131 4.71 7.22 -6.03
N ASP A 132 5.89 7.77 -6.27
CA ASP A 132 6.89 7.96 -5.23
C ASP A 132 6.45 9.09 -4.28
N LEU A 133 6.16 8.73 -3.03
CA LEU A 133 5.68 9.64 -1.99
C LEU A 133 6.84 10.39 -1.29
N GLU A 134 8.09 10.10 -1.63
CA GLU A 134 9.28 10.78 -1.12
C GLU A 134 9.73 11.93 -2.05
N THR A 135 9.00 12.19 -3.15
CA THR A 135 9.30 13.27 -4.12
C THR A 135 9.21 14.69 -3.54
N ASN A 136 8.71 14.82 -2.31
CA ASN A 136 8.68 16.08 -1.57
C ASN A 136 9.62 16.03 -0.36
N ALA A 137 10.73 16.76 -0.45
CA ALA A 137 11.75 16.85 0.60
C ALA A 137 11.22 17.28 1.99
N ALA A 138 10.04 17.93 2.06
CA ALA A 138 9.42 18.33 3.33
C ALA A 138 8.87 17.14 4.15
N PHE A 139 8.67 15.97 3.53
CA PHE A 139 8.16 14.76 4.18
C PHE A 139 9.25 13.72 4.50
N GLY A 140 10.52 14.07 4.28
CA GLY A 140 11.65 13.15 4.43
C GLY A 140 11.83 12.27 3.20
N GLY A 141 12.99 11.60 3.13
CA GLY A 141 13.38 10.67 2.07
C GLY A 141 13.81 9.33 2.64
N HIS A 142 13.13 8.88 3.70
CA HIS A 142 13.59 7.78 4.55
C HIS A 142 12.72 6.53 4.43
N GLU A 143 11.49 6.64 3.95
CA GLU A 143 10.56 5.50 3.92
C GLU A 143 10.56 4.78 2.55
N ARG A 144 11.13 5.43 1.52
CA ARG A 144 11.14 4.97 0.12
C ARG A 144 9.77 4.42 -0.29
N GLU A 145 8.75 5.20 0.06
CA GLU A 145 7.36 4.79 -0.03
C GLU A 145 6.83 5.02 -1.45
N TYR A 146 6.23 3.98 -2.02
CA TYR A 146 5.48 4.05 -3.25
C TYR A 146 4.01 3.77 -3.00
N LEU A 147 3.15 4.56 -3.66
CA LEU A 147 1.72 4.40 -3.62
C LEU A 147 1.20 3.81 -4.93
N LEU A 148 0.63 2.62 -4.84
CA LEU A 148 -0.11 2.00 -5.95
C LEU A 148 -1.57 2.49 -5.96
N PRO A 149 -2.18 2.62 -7.16
CA PRO A 149 -3.53 3.15 -7.30
C PRO A 149 -4.58 2.26 -6.64
N ARG A 150 -5.71 2.85 -6.27
CA ARG A 150 -6.92 2.11 -5.92
C ARG A 150 -7.45 1.32 -7.12
N GLY A 151 -7.99 0.13 -6.88
CA GLY A 151 -8.39 -0.79 -7.95
C GLY A 151 -7.22 -1.47 -8.65
N ALA A 152 -6.03 -1.48 -8.02
CA ALA A 152 -4.86 -2.17 -8.56
C ALA A 152 -5.12 -3.66 -8.71
N ARG A 153 -4.73 -4.21 -9.87
CA ARG A 153 -4.86 -5.61 -10.24
C ARG A 153 -3.51 -6.29 -10.18
N PHE A 154 -3.49 -7.47 -9.57
CA PHE A 154 -2.30 -8.29 -9.46
C PHE A 154 -2.59 -9.75 -9.82
N LEU A 155 -1.69 -10.36 -10.58
CA LEU A 155 -1.65 -11.81 -10.77
C LEU A 155 -0.87 -12.45 -9.61
N ILE A 156 -1.44 -13.48 -8.99
CA ILE A 156 -0.83 -14.23 -7.89
C ILE A 156 -0.09 -15.44 -8.48
N HIS A 157 1.24 -15.38 -8.48
CA HIS A 157 2.09 -16.47 -8.94
C HIS A 157 2.21 -17.59 -7.90
N GLY A 158 2.14 -17.22 -6.61
CA GLY A 158 2.17 -18.19 -5.52
C GLY A 158 1.88 -17.55 -4.18
N VAL A 159 1.42 -18.40 -3.25
CA VAL A 159 1.26 -18.06 -1.84
C VAL A 159 2.02 -19.11 -1.04
N GLU A 160 2.97 -18.66 -0.23
CA GLU A 160 3.68 -19.50 0.74
C GLU A 160 3.11 -19.20 2.12
N GLU A 161 2.73 -20.24 2.87
CA GLU A 161 2.26 -20.10 4.25
C GLU A 161 3.30 -20.67 5.20
N ILE A 162 3.71 -19.85 6.17
CA ILE A 162 4.68 -20.18 7.20
C ILE A 162 3.95 -20.17 8.55
N THR A 163 3.84 -21.34 9.18
CA THR A 163 3.29 -21.51 10.53
C THR A 163 4.37 -21.86 11.57
N ASP A 164 5.59 -22.16 11.12
CA ASP A 164 6.71 -22.45 12.00
C ASP A 164 7.19 -21.17 12.69
N THR A 165 7.19 -21.16 14.02
CA THR A 165 7.52 -19.98 14.83
C THR A 165 8.95 -19.50 14.59
N GLN A 166 9.92 -20.41 14.38
CA GLN A 166 11.30 -20.02 14.14
C GLN A 166 11.41 -19.29 12.80
N MET A 167 10.82 -19.84 11.74
CA MET A 167 10.78 -19.19 10.43
C MET A 167 10.04 -17.85 10.46
N MET A 168 8.93 -17.74 11.20
CA MET A 168 8.24 -16.46 11.38
C MET A 168 9.12 -15.42 12.08
N ASN A 169 9.84 -15.83 13.14
CA ASN A 169 10.77 -14.96 13.86
C ASN A 169 11.91 -14.46 12.97
N GLU A 170 12.41 -15.29 12.05
CA GLU A 170 13.45 -14.89 11.09
C GLU A 170 12.94 -13.85 10.09
N ARG A 171 11.64 -13.85 9.75
CA ARG A 171 11.04 -12.94 8.76
C ARG A 171 10.48 -11.65 9.35
N MET A 172 9.98 -11.70 10.58
CA MET A 172 9.22 -10.60 11.20
C MET A 172 9.84 -10.16 12.53
N THR A 173 10.91 -10.78 13.01
CA THR A 173 11.42 -10.69 14.39
C THR A 173 10.46 -11.27 15.44
N PRO A 174 10.97 -11.78 16.57
CA PRO A 174 10.12 -12.29 17.66
C PRO A 174 9.13 -11.27 18.22
N PHE A 175 9.46 -9.98 18.14
CA PHE A 175 8.60 -8.92 18.66
C PHE A 175 7.26 -8.83 17.92
N TYR A 176 7.27 -8.95 16.58
CA TYR A 176 6.06 -8.89 15.77
C TYR A 176 5.44 -10.28 15.55
N ALA A 177 6.25 -11.31 15.32
CA ALA A 177 5.78 -12.68 15.01
C ALA A 177 4.81 -13.24 16.07
N LYS A 178 5.04 -12.93 17.36
CA LYS A 178 4.21 -13.40 18.48
C LYS A 178 2.73 -12.99 18.41
N ASN A 179 2.37 -12.01 17.57
CA ASN A 179 1.00 -11.55 17.43
C ASN A 179 0.22 -12.29 16.34
N TYR A 180 0.88 -13.15 15.54
CA TYR A 180 0.27 -13.75 14.35
C TYR A 180 0.28 -15.27 14.42
N SER A 181 -0.76 -15.89 13.87
CA SER A 181 -0.88 -17.35 13.81
C SER A 181 -0.10 -17.98 12.66
N ALA A 182 0.19 -17.20 11.62
CA ALA A 182 0.94 -17.58 10.43
C ALA A 182 1.46 -16.33 9.71
N LEU A 183 2.41 -16.50 8.80
CA LEU A 183 2.80 -15.50 7.80
C LEU A 183 2.52 -16.06 6.40
N LYS A 184 1.70 -15.34 5.62
CA LYS A 184 1.50 -15.62 4.20
C LYS A 184 2.35 -14.70 3.33
N ILE A 185 3.14 -15.27 2.44
CA ILE A 185 3.94 -14.52 1.47
C ILE A 185 3.30 -14.66 0.10
N TYR A 186 2.75 -13.56 -0.41
CA TYR A 186 2.17 -13.47 -1.74
C TYR A 186 3.22 -13.01 -2.73
N ARG A 187 3.44 -13.80 -3.79
CA ARG A 187 4.26 -13.41 -4.95
C ARG A 187 3.31 -12.89 -6.02
N LEU A 188 3.34 -11.58 -6.24
CA LEU A 188 2.40 -10.85 -7.07
C LEU A 188 3.10 -10.24 -8.27
N GLN A 189 2.41 -10.16 -9.40
CA GLN A 189 2.80 -9.33 -10.55
C GLN A 189 1.75 -8.26 -10.79
N TYR A 190 2.17 -6.99 -10.82
CA TYR A 190 1.28 -5.88 -11.08
C TYR A 190 0.84 -5.84 -12.56
N GLU A 191 -0.47 -5.81 -12.80
CA GLU A 191 -1.07 -5.83 -14.15
C GLU A 191 -1.72 -4.50 -14.54
N GLY A 192 -1.84 -3.53 -13.62
CA GLY A 192 -2.48 -2.24 -13.86
C GLY A 192 -3.62 -1.94 -12.90
N ARG A 193 -4.56 -1.08 -13.33
CA ARG A 193 -5.81 -0.74 -12.62
C ARG A 193 -7.00 -1.27 -13.43
N VAL A 194 -8.02 -1.77 -12.75
CA VAL A 194 -9.31 -2.19 -13.36
C VAL A 194 -10.23 -0.99 -13.57
#